data_AF-W2TZK3-F1
#
_entry.id   AF-W2TZK3-F1
#
_cell.length_a   1.000
_cell.length_b   1.000
_cell.length_c   1.000
_cell.angle_alpha   90.00
_cell.angle_beta   90.00
_cell.angle_gamma   90.00
#
_symmetry.space_group_name_H-M   'P 1'
#
loop_
_entity.id
_entity.type
_entity.pdbx_description
1 polymer ?
#
loop_
_entity_poly.entity_id
_entity_poly.type
_entity_poly.pdbx_seq_one_letter_code
_entity_poly.pdbx_strand_id
1 'polypeptide(L)'
;MTGHSIHIRHVLLHEFESGHPAAEAHRNLSQAFGTEARSERSVRACFQRCKAGNKKLEDEPRSGRPTAILFYELKNLVEQHPYEGVRYFAASLGCSLSTGAMDCDLSEW
;
A
#
# COMPACT_ATOMS: atom_id res chain seq x y z
N MET A 1 -9.02 5.34 11.71
CA MET A 1 -10.32 5.17 11.02
C MET A 1 -10.15 4.21 9.85
N THR A 2 -9.99 2.91 10.11
CA THR A 2 -9.52 1.91 9.11
C THR A 2 -10.63 0.99 8.58
N GLY A 3 -11.85 1.10 9.13
CA GLY A 3 -12.97 0.20 8.80
C GLY A 3 -13.57 0.41 7.40
N HIS A 4 -13.76 1.66 6.98
CA HIS A 4 -14.50 1.99 5.75
C HIS A 4 -13.84 1.42 4.47
N SER A 5 -12.50 1.40 4.41
CA SER A 5 -11.78 0.86 3.24
C SER A 5 -11.95 -0.66 3.07
N ILE A 6 -12.13 -1.40 4.16
CA ILE A 6 -12.32 -2.86 4.13
C ILE A 6 -13.72 -3.18 3.60
N HIS A 7 -14.74 -2.47 4.09
CA HIS A 7 -16.12 -2.67 3.65
C HIS A 7 -16.30 -2.41 2.14
N ILE A 8 -15.69 -1.34 1.61
CA ILE A 8 -15.73 -1.03 0.17
C ILE A 8 -15.10 -2.16 -0.66
N ARG A 9 -14.00 -2.76 -0.19
CA ARG A 9 -13.37 -3.90 -0.89
C ARG A 9 -14.21 -5.17 -0.82
N HIS A 10 -14.85 -5.46 0.30
CA HIS A 10 -15.76 -6.60 0.40
C HIS A 10 -16.93 -6.47 -0.57
N VAL A 11 -17.54 -5.28 -0.64
CA VAL A 11 -18.62 -5.04 -1.61
C VAL A 11 -18.11 -5.22 -3.04
N LEU A 12 -16.94 -4.68 -3.37
CA LEU A 12 -16.35 -4.87 -4.71
C LEU A 12 -16.06 -6.34 -5.06
N LEU A 13 -15.59 -7.13 -4.09
CA LEU A 13 -15.35 -8.55 -4.29
C LEU A 13 -16.66 -9.31 -4.49
N HIS A 14 -17.69 -8.99 -3.70
CA HIS A 14 -19.02 -9.57 -3.85
C HIS A 14 -19.63 -9.27 -5.22
N GLU A 15 -19.55 -8.02 -5.70
CA GLU A 15 -20.04 -7.64 -7.04
C GLU A 15 -19.30 -8.40 -8.15
N PHE A 16 -17.99 -8.61 -8.00
CA PHE A 16 -17.19 -9.41 -8.92
C PHE A 16 -17.61 -10.88 -8.92
N GLU A 17 -17.79 -11.48 -7.74
CA GLU A 17 -18.20 -12.88 -7.61
C GLU A 17 -19.65 -13.10 -8.06
N SER A 18 -20.50 -12.08 -7.95
CA SER A 18 -21.87 -12.06 -8.50
C SER A 18 -21.91 -11.95 -10.03
N GLY A 19 -20.77 -11.72 -10.68
CA GLY A 19 -20.66 -11.64 -12.14
C GLY A 19 -21.07 -10.29 -12.73
N HIS A 20 -21.32 -9.27 -11.91
CA HIS A 20 -21.66 -7.93 -12.40
C HIS A 20 -20.46 -7.28 -13.12
N PRO A 21 -20.67 -6.54 -14.21
CA PRO A 21 -19.61 -5.78 -14.85
C PRO A 21 -19.14 -4.62 -13.96
N ALA A 22 -17.88 -4.21 -14.11
CA ALA A 22 -17.26 -3.16 -13.29
C ALA A 22 -18.04 -1.82 -13.29
N ALA A 23 -18.74 -1.50 -14.38
CA ALA A 23 -19.56 -0.30 -14.48
C ALA A 23 -20.80 -0.37 -13.58
N GLU A 24 -21.44 -1.54 -13.49
CA GLU A 24 -22.58 -1.78 -12.61
C GLU A 24 -22.14 -1.82 -11.15
N ALA A 25 -21.05 -2.54 -10.87
CA ALA A 25 -20.43 -2.56 -9.54
C ALA A 25 -20.08 -1.15 -9.05
N HIS A 26 -19.60 -0.25 -9.92
CA HIS A 26 -19.32 1.13 -9.55
C HIS A 26 -20.60 1.92 -9.22
N ARG A 27 -21.70 1.71 -9.96
CA ARG A 27 -22.99 2.35 -9.66
C ARG A 27 -23.53 1.89 -8.31
N ASN A 28 -23.52 0.59 -8.06
CA ASN A 28 -23.95 -0.01 -6.80
C ASN A 28 -23.10 0.51 -5.63
N LEU A 29 -21.77 0.57 -5.82
CA LEU A 29 -20.85 1.12 -4.84
C LEU A 29 -21.11 2.60 -4.56
N SER A 30 -21.34 3.40 -5.60
CA SER A 30 -21.61 4.84 -5.49
C SER A 30 -22.95 5.10 -4.79
N GLN A 31 -23.95 4.26 -5.03
CA GLN A 31 -25.23 4.32 -4.34
C GLN A 31 -25.11 3.97 -2.84
N ALA A 32 -24.27 2.99 -2.50
CA ALA A 32 -24.08 2.54 -1.12
C ALA A 32 -23.17 3.46 -0.28
N PHE A 33 -22.12 4.03 -0.89
CA PHE A 33 -21.06 4.78 -0.17
C PHE A 33 -20.99 6.26 -0.53
N GLY A 34 -21.75 6.73 -1.53
CA GLY A 34 -21.78 8.14 -1.93
C GLY A 34 -20.38 8.68 -2.23
N THR A 35 -20.01 9.76 -1.55
CA THR A 35 -18.71 10.44 -1.71
C THR A 35 -17.51 9.58 -1.31
N GLU A 36 -17.72 8.58 -0.45
CA GLU A 36 -16.67 7.66 0.00
C GLU A 36 -16.45 6.50 -1.00
N ALA A 37 -17.25 6.42 -2.07
CA ALA A 37 -17.12 5.39 -3.07
C ALA A 37 -15.82 5.51 -3.86
N ARG A 38 -15.24 4.37 -4.23
CA ARG A 38 -14.08 4.33 -5.12
C ARG A 38 -14.46 4.80 -6.52
N SER A 39 -13.54 5.53 -7.14
CA SER A 39 -13.66 5.92 -8.56
C SER A 39 -13.86 4.70 -9.47
N GLU A 40 -14.56 4.89 -10.59
CA GLU A 40 -14.76 3.82 -11.59
C GLU A 40 -13.43 3.20 -12.05
N ARG A 41 -12.38 4.01 -12.21
CA ARG A 41 -11.03 3.54 -12.56
C ARG A 41 -10.49 2.57 -11.51
N SER A 42 -10.66 2.89 -10.23
CA SER A 42 -10.24 2.03 -9.11
C SER A 42 -11.05 0.74 -9.06
N VAL A 43 -12.36 0.78 -9.35
CA VAL A 43 -13.22 -0.41 -9.46
C VAL A 43 -12.73 -1.34 -10.56
N ARG A 44 -12.49 -0.81 -11.78
CA ARG A 44 -11.93 -1.58 -12.90
C ARG A 44 -10.58 -2.21 -12.55
N ALA A 45 -9.68 -1.46 -11.92
CA ALA A 45 -8.38 -1.97 -11.49
C ALA A 45 -8.50 -3.07 -10.41
N CYS A 46 -9.54 -3.03 -9.57
CA CYS A 46 -9.84 -4.09 -8.62
C CYS A 46 -10.29 -5.36 -9.34
N PHE A 47 -11.22 -5.23 -10.29
CA PHE A 47 -11.71 -6.34 -11.10
C PHE A 47 -10.58 -7.05 -11.87
N GLN A 48 -9.64 -6.30 -12.44
CA GLN A 48 -8.47 -6.90 -13.10
C GLN A 48 -7.59 -7.69 -12.12
N ARG A 49 -7.39 -7.18 -10.90
CA ARG A 49 -6.66 -7.90 -9.84
C ARG A 49 -7.37 -9.17 -9.39
N CYS A 50 -8.69 -9.12 -9.22
CA CYS A 50 -9.50 -10.30 -8.89
C CYS A 50 -9.41 -11.37 -9.99
N LYS A 51 -9.44 -10.97 -11.27
CA LYS A 51 -9.23 -11.88 -12.42
C LYS A 51 -7.84 -12.51 -12.44
N ALA A 52 -6.81 -11.77 -12.00
CA ALA A 52 -5.44 -12.27 -11.88
C ALA A 52 -5.24 -13.23 -10.68
N GLY A 53 -6.31 -13.65 -10.01
CA GLY A 53 -6.25 -14.56 -8.86
C GLY A 53 -5.83 -13.89 -7.54
N ASN A 54 -5.58 -12.58 -7.55
CA ASN A 54 -5.26 -11.84 -6.33
C ASN A 54 -6.54 -11.35 -5.66
N LYS A 55 -7.12 -12.22 -4.80
CA LYS A 55 -8.29 -11.93 -3.97
C LYS A 55 -7.94 -11.30 -2.61
N LYS A 56 -6.67 -10.95 -2.35
CA LYS A 56 -6.31 -10.35 -1.06
C LYS A 56 -7.06 -9.03 -0.86
N LEU A 57 -7.74 -8.93 0.27
CA LEU A 57 -8.55 -7.78 0.67
C LEU A 57 -7.71 -6.63 1.22
N GLU A 58 -6.49 -6.90 1.65
CA GLU A 58 -5.58 -5.88 2.10
C GLU A 58 -4.80 -5.31 0.92
N ASP A 59 -4.42 -4.02 1.02
CA ASP A 59 -3.37 -3.56 0.13
C ASP A 59 -2.13 -4.31 0.59
N GLU A 60 -1.54 -5.09 -0.30
CA GLU A 60 -0.15 -5.50 -0.15
C GLU A 60 0.63 -4.21 0.21
N PRO A 61 1.51 -4.24 1.24
CA PRO A 61 2.32 -3.07 1.56
C PRO A 61 2.90 -2.51 0.27
N ARG A 62 2.58 -1.24 0.00
CA ARG A 62 3.02 -0.59 -1.24
C ARG A 62 4.52 -0.75 -1.32
N SER A 63 5.03 -1.32 -2.42
CA SER A 63 6.45 -1.26 -2.70
C SER A 63 6.86 0.23 -2.74
N GLY A 64 7.68 0.64 -1.78
CA GLY A 64 7.97 2.02 -1.45
C GLY A 64 8.47 2.14 -0.01
N ARG A 65 8.78 3.38 0.43
CA ARG A 65 9.36 3.83 1.73
C ARG A 65 9.66 2.72 2.77
N PRO A 66 10.90 2.64 3.30
CA PRO A 66 11.28 1.64 4.30
C PRO A 66 10.23 1.51 5.41
N THR A 67 9.76 0.28 5.64
CA THR A 67 8.85 -0.07 6.73
C THR A 67 9.40 0.49 8.05
N ALA A 68 8.53 0.92 8.97
CA ALA A 68 8.96 1.45 10.27
C ALA A 68 9.98 0.54 10.97
N ILE A 69 9.83 -0.78 10.82
CA ILE A 69 10.78 -1.80 11.31
C ILE A 69 12.19 -1.59 10.73
N LEU A 70 12.31 -1.43 9.40
CA LEU A 70 13.59 -1.13 8.73
C LEU A 70 14.18 0.20 9.17
N PHE A 71 13.34 1.20 9.47
CA PHE A 71 13.81 2.49 9.99
C PHE A 71 14.37 2.38 11.41
N TYR A 72 13.69 1.65 12.31
CA TYR A 72 14.20 1.40 13.66
C TYR A 72 15.48 0.57 13.66
N GLU A 73 15.55 -0.46 12.82
CA GLU A 73 16.75 -1.28 12.64
C GLU A 73 17.92 -0.47 12.07
N LEU A 74 17.66 0.39 11.07
CA LEU A 74 18.65 1.31 10.53
C LEU A 74 19.15 2.29 11.58
N LYS A 75 18.24 2.90 12.35
CA LYS A 75 18.59 3.83 13.42
C LYS A 75 19.50 3.17 14.46
N ASN A 76 19.14 1.98 14.91
CA ASN A 76 19.93 1.22 15.88
C ASN A 76 21.33 0.86 15.33
N LEU A 77 21.42 0.46 14.05
CA LEU A 77 22.71 0.19 13.41
C LEU A 77 23.59 1.43 13.29
N VAL A 78 23.00 2.58 12.94
CA VAL A 78 23.71 3.87 12.86
C VAL A 78 24.21 4.31 14.24
N GLU A 79 23.43 4.09 15.30
CA GLU A 79 23.85 4.38 16.68
C GLU A 79 25.00 3.46 17.15
N GLN A 80 25.02 2.19 16.74
CA GLN A 80 26.09 1.24 17.08
C GLN A 80 27.37 1.44 16.26
N HIS A 81 27.23 1.88 15.01
CA HIS A 81 28.34 2.02 14.06
C HIS A 81 28.34 3.39 13.37
N PRO A 82 28.53 4.49 14.10
CA PRO A 82 28.34 5.85 13.59
C PRO A 82 29.32 6.25 12.48
N TYR A 83 30.43 5.52 12.32
CA TYR A 83 31.45 5.76 11.30
C TYR A 83 31.28 4.90 10.05
N GLU A 84 30.31 3.98 10.04
CA GLU A 84 30.08 3.09 8.90
C GLU A 84 29.28 3.78 7.80
N GLY A 85 29.52 3.35 6.56
CA GLY A 85 28.89 3.93 5.39
C GLY A 85 27.51 3.36 5.08
N VAL A 86 26.72 4.09 4.30
CA VAL A 86 25.40 3.64 3.80
C VAL A 86 25.47 2.28 3.10
N ARG A 87 26.60 1.96 2.44
CA ARG A 87 26.83 0.64 1.83
C ARG A 87 26.92 -0.50 2.84
N TYR A 88 27.55 -0.25 3.99
CA TYR A 88 27.64 -1.21 5.09
C TYR A 88 26.26 -1.47 5.66
N PHE A 89 25.50 -0.41 5.98
CA PHE A 89 24.14 -0.55 6.50
C PHE A 89 23.18 -1.24 5.50
N ALA A 90 23.27 -0.90 4.21
CA ALA A 90 22.47 -1.54 3.18
C ALA A 90 22.78 -3.04 3.05
N ALA A 91 24.06 -3.43 3.15
CA ALA A 91 24.47 -4.83 3.18
C ALA A 91 23.97 -5.56 4.44
N SER A 92 24.07 -4.92 5.61
CA SER A 92 23.60 -5.48 6.88
C SER A 92 22.07 -5.64 6.94
N LEU A 93 21.32 -4.76 6.28
CA LEU A 93 19.86 -4.80 6.20
C LEU A 93 19.31 -5.53 4.97
N GLY A 94 20.18 -6.09 4.11
CA GLY A 94 19.77 -6.78 2.88
C GLY A 94 19.02 -5.88 1.87
N CYS A 95 19.24 -4.56 1.91
CA CYS A 95 18.56 -3.58 1.07
C CYS A 95 19.36 -3.26 -0.20
N SER A 96 18.70 -3.19 -1.37
CA SER A 96 19.33 -2.68 -2.59
C SER A 96 19.34 -1.15 -2.56
N LEU A 97 20.51 -0.56 -2.82
CA LEU A 97 20.71 0.89 -2.84
C LEU A 97 19.95 1.48 -4.04
N SER A 98 18.70 1.90 -3.85
CA SER A 98 17.99 2.75 -4.81
C SER A 98 17.97 4.17 -4.27
N THR A 99 18.44 5.11 -5.09
CA THR A 99 18.54 6.56 -4.85
C THR A 99 17.16 7.20 -4.77
N GLY A 100 16.31 6.76 -3.85
CA GLY A 100 15.15 7.51 -3.40
C GLY A 100 15.60 8.39 -2.26
N ALA A 101 15.70 9.70 -2.51
CA ALA A 101 16.10 10.69 -1.52
C ALA A 101 15.44 10.44 -0.16
N MET A 102 16.26 10.38 0.89
CA MET A 102 15.81 10.63 2.25
C MET A 102 15.46 12.11 2.37
N ASP A 103 14.36 12.55 1.75
CA ASP A 103 13.68 13.76 2.21
C ASP A 103 12.90 13.36 3.48
N CYS A 104 13.67 13.13 4.55
CA CYS A 104 13.14 13.31 5.88
C CYS A 104 13.09 14.82 6.08
N ASP A 105 11.88 15.36 6.05
CA ASP A 105 11.58 16.70 6.52
C ASP A 105 12.18 16.86 7.92
N LEU A 106 13.35 17.48 7.93
CA LEU A 106 14.06 17.96 9.10
C LEU A 106 13.34 19.26 9.50
N SER A 107 12.15 19.10 10.09
CA SER A 107 11.45 20.22 10.76
C SER A 107 11.14 19.90 12.23
N GLU A 108 11.69 18.79 12.73
CA GLU A 108 12.18 18.72 14.11
C GLU A 108 13.72 18.59 14.14
N TRP A 109 14.37 19.24 13.15
CA TRP A 109 15.67 19.93 13.19
C TRP A 109 15.74 20.92 12.02
#